data_AF-A0A9W6P0V1-F1
#
_entry.id   AF-A0A9W6P0V1-F1
#
_cell.length_a   1.000
_cell.length_b   1.000
_cell.length_c   1.000
_cell.angle_alpha   90.00
_cell.angle_beta   90.00
_cell.angle_gamma   90.00
#
_symmetry.space_group_name_H-M   'P 1'
#
loop_
_entity.id
_entity.type
_entity.pdbx_description
1 polymer ?
#
loop_
_entity_poly.entity_id
_entity_poly.type
_entity_poly.pdbx_seq_one_letter_code
_entity_poly.pdbx_strand_id
1 'polypeptide(L)'
;MTGDEAEYMAAVERRRAEIDERLEQLRARRREIAARGRRGSSLADVESAEERALTARRHAVTAHERSARRHLLSAESHENAVRTLTAAGDLDGAERHRQAAFEARSAAARAFEEAATSRLPDPG
;
A
#
# COMPACT_ATOMS: atom_id res chain seq x y z
N MET A 1 49.50 49.14 -28.31
CA MET A 1 48.48 48.08 -28.29
C MET A 1 48.26 47.66 -29.73
N THR A 2 48.72 46.47 -30.09
CA THR A 2 48.50 45.87 -31.42
C THR A 2 47.07 45.33 -31.49
N GLY A 3 46.49 45.24 -32.70
CA GLY A 3 45.12 44.72 -32.87
C GLY A 3 44.88 43.37 -32.18
N ASP A 4 45.88 42.49 -32.21
CA ASP A 4 45.85 41.17 -31.56
C ASP A 4 45.68 41.22 -30.04
N GLU A 5 46.20 42.25 -29.37
CA GLU A 5 46.10 42.40 -27.91
C GLU A 5 44.68 42.82 -27.50
N ALA A 6 44.04 43.66 -28.32
CA ALA A 6 42.63 44.05 -28.11
C ALA A 6 41.67 42.88 -28.37
N GLU A 7 41.93 42.08 -29.40
CA GLU A 7 41.13 40.87 -29.69
C GLU A 7 41.27 39.80 -28.59
N TYR A 8 42.50 39.61 -28.07
CA TYR A 8 42.75 38.71 -26.95
C TYR A 8 42.00 39.16 -25.69
N MET A 9 42.07 40.44 -25.33
CA MET A 9 41.34 40.97 -24.17
C MET A 9 39.82 40.84 -24.33
N ALA A 10 39.28 41.10 -25.53
CA ALA A 10 37.87 40.87 -25.80
C ALA A 10 37.46 39.38 -25.70
N ALA A 11 38.35 38.46 -26.09
CA ALA A 11 38.11 37.02 -25.91
C ALA A 11 38.14 36.61 -24.43
N VAL A 12 39.03 37.19 -23.64
CA VAL A 12 39.09 36.96 -22.18
C VAL A 12 37.82 37.49 -21.49
N GLU A 13 37.32 38.66 -21.88
CA GLU A 13 36.08 39.22 -21.33
C GLU A 13 34.86 38.37 -21.67
N ARG A 14 34.75 37.91 -22.92
CA ARG A 14 33.70 36.94 -23.32
C ARG A 14 33.78 35.67 -22.47
N ARG A 15 35.00 35.14 -22.28
CA ARG A 15 35.20 33.92 -21.49
C ARG A 15 34.84 34.11 -20.02
N ARG A 16 35.13 35.28 -19.45
CA ARG A 16 34.73 35.62 -18.08
C ARG A 16 33.21 35.68 -17.94
N ALA A 17 32.52 36.33 -18.88
CA ALA A 17 31.06 36.39 -18.89
C ALA A 17 30.41 35.00 -18.99
N GLU A 18 30.94 34.12 -19.84
CA GLU A 18 30.48 32.72 -19.95
C GLU A 18 30.65 31.95 -18.62
N ILE A 19 31.77 32.16 -17.93
CA ILE A 19 32.05 31.52 -16.63
C ILE A 19 31.07 32.01 -15.57
N ASP A 20 30.82 33.32 -15.52
CA ASP A 20 29.90 33.92 -14.56
C ASP A 20 28.46 33.41 -14.76
N GLU A 21 28.01 33.31 -16.01
CA GLU A 21 26.72 32.74 -16.36
C GLU A 21 26.64 31.26 -15.93
N ARG A 22 27.68 30.47 -16.22
CA ARG A 22 27.75 29.05 -15.83
C ARG A 22 27.68 28.88 -14.31
N LEU A 23 28.35 29.73 -13.56
CA LEU A 23 28.32 29.72 -12.10
C LEU A 23 26.94 30.09 -11.55
N GLU A 24 26.24 31.04 -12.18
CA GLU A 24 24.87 31.38 -11.82
C GLU A 24 23.90 30.22 -12.08
N GLN A 25 24.00 29.57 -13.25
CA GLN A 25 23.23 28.37 -13.58
C GLN A 25 23.45 27.24 -12.56
N LEU A 26 24.70 27.01 -12.15
CA LEU A 26 25.04 25.99 -11.14
C LEU A 26 24.47 26.35 -9.75
N ARG A 27 24.54 27.62 -9.35
CA ARG A 27 23.92 28.09 -8.09
C ARG A 27 22.40 27.93 -8.11
N ALA A 28 21.75 28.26 -9.23
CA ALA A 28 20.31 28.07 -9.41
C ALA A 28 19.91 26.59 -9.33
N ARG A 29 20.64 25.72 -10.03
CA ARG A 29 20.43 24.26 -9.98
C ARG A 29 20.64 23.69 -8.58
N ARG A 30 21.64 24.17 -7.84
CA ARG A 30 21.86 23.77 -6.43
C ARG A 30 20.69 24.18 -5.54
N ARG A 31 20.14 25.40 -5.71
CA ARG A 31 18.94 25.85 -4.98
C ARG A 31 17.72 24.97 -5.30
N GLU A 32 17.54 24.61 -6.56
CA GLU A 32 16.46 23.72 -7.00
C GLU A 32 16.59 22.32 -6.39
N ILE A 33 17.78 21.74 -6.41
CA ILE A 33 18.06 20.43 -5.79
C ILE A 33 17.79 20.49 -4.29
N ALA A 34 18.23 21.55 -3.59
CA ALA A 34 17.95 21.72 -2.17
C ALA A 34 16.44 21.91 -1.88
N ALA A 35 15.71 22.59 -2.76
CA ALA A 35 14.25 22.73 -2.65
C ALA A 35 13.51 21.42 -2.96
N ARG A 36 14.05 20.55 -3.81
CA ARG A 36 13.56 19.18 -4.04
C ARG A 36 13.89 18.26 -2.86
N GLY A 37 15.07 18.37 -2.25
CA GLY A 37 15.44 17.62 -1.05
C GLY A 37 14.60 17.94 0.19
N ARG A 38 14.02 19.15 0.24
CA ARG A 38 12.99 19.54 1.24
C ARG A 38 11.57 19.03 0.93
N ARG A 39 11.36 18.32 -0.18
CA ARG A 39 10.12 17.60 -0.52
C ARG A 39 10.21 16.11 -0.19
N GLY A 40 10.90 15.74 0.89
CA GLY A 40 10.67 14.46 1.55
C GLY A 40 9.39 14.53 2.38
N SER A 41 8.78 13.38 2.69
CA SER A 41 7.71 13.31 3.71
C SER A 41 8.23 13.95 4.99
N SER A 42 7.51 14.93 5.53
CA SER A 42 7.82 15.48 6.85
C SER A 42 7.61 14.42 7.92
N LEU A 43 8.17 14.62 9.12
CA LEU A 43 7.87 13.74 10.27
C LEU A 43 6.36 13.63 10.51
N ALA A 44 5.63 14.74 10.37
CA ALA A 44 4.18 14.76 10.49
C ALA A 44 3.47 13.93 9.39
N ASP A 45 4.02 13.89 8.17
CA ASP A 45 3.47 13.06 7.10
C ASP A 45 3.68 11.56 7.37
N VAL A 46 4.84 11.20 7.96
CA VAL A 46 5.16 9.83 8.37
C VAL A 46 4.24 9.40 9.52
N GLU A 47 4.11 10.21 10.56
CA GLU A 47 3.20 9.96 11.69
C GLU A 47 1.75 9.80 11.20
N SER A 48 1.27 10.70 10.33
CA SER A 48 -0.05 10.60 9.73
C SER A 48 -0.23 9.35 8.87
N ALA A 49 0.82 8.89 8.19
CA ALA A 49 0.78 7.66 7.40
C ALA A 49 0.71 6.41 8.31
N GLU A 50 1.45 6.40 9.42
CA GLU A 50 1.43 5.34 10.42
C GLU A 50 0.05 5.25 11.10
N GLU A 51 -0.54 6.37 11.51
CA GLU A 51 -1.90 6.41 12.07
C GLU A 51 -2.95 5.86 11.10
N ARG A 52 -2.85 6.23 9.82
CA ARG A 52 -3.72 5.70 8.76
C ARG A 52 -3.52 4.22 8.55
N ALA A 53 -2.27 3.73 8.57
CA ALA A 53 -1.96 2.31 8.44
C ALA A 53 -2.53 1.51 9.62
N LEU A 54 -2.39 2.01 10.85
CA LEU A 54 -2.98 1.39 12.04
C LEU A 54 -4.50 1.33 11.98
N THR A 55 -5.13 2.43 11.54
CA THR A 55 -6.58 2.50 11.37
C THR A 55 -7.07 1.52 10.30
N ALA A 56 -6.38 1.46 9.16
CA ALA A 56 -6.67 0.51 8.08
C ALA A 56 -6.54 -0.95 8.55
N ARG A 57 -5.49 -1.29 9.32
CA ARG A 57 -5.33 -2.63 9.91
C ARG A 57 -6.50 -3.00 10.82
N ARG A 58 -6.93 -2.09 11.71
CA ARG A 58 -8.10 -2.32 12.58
C ARG A 58 -9.38 -2.59 11.78
N HIS A 59 -9.59 -1.83 10.71
CA HIS A 59 -10.72 -2.06 9.81
C HIS A 59 -10.63 -3.41 9.09
N ALA A 60 -9.44 -3.80 8.61
CA ALA A 60 -9.22 -5.10 8.00
C ALA A 60 -9.57 -6.24 8.97
N VAL A 61 -9.07 -6.19 10.21
CA VAL A 61 -9.39 -7.19 11.25
C VAL A 61 -10.90 -7.34 11.44
N THR A 62 -11.62 -6.21 11.57
CA THR A 62 -13.07 -6.21 11.74
C THR A 62 -13.79 -6.77 10.51
N ALA A 63 -13.31 -6.47 9.31
CA ALA A 63 -13.88 -6.99 8.07
C ALA A 63 -13.72 -8.50 7.95
N HIS A 64 -12.52 -9.03 8.24
CA HIS A 64 -12.23 -10.46 8.23
C HIS A 64 -13.07 -11.21 9.27
N GLU A 65 -13.19 -10.70 10.50
CA GLU A 65 -14.05 -11.29 11.54
C GLU A 65 -15.53 -11.34 11.11
N ARG A 66 -16.03 -10.26 10.51
CA ARG A 66 -17.40 -10.21 9.97
C ARG A 66 -17.60 -11.22 8.85
N SER A 67 -16.63 -11.36 7.96
CA SER A 67 -16.65 -12.36 6.89
C SER A 67 -16.70 -13.77 7.46
N ALA A 68 -15.84 -14.08 8.44
CA ALA A 68 -15.80 -15.37 9.11
C ALA A 68 -17.14 -15.73 9.76
N ARG A 69 -17.77 -14.79 10.48
CA ARG A 69 -19.10 -14.99 11.07
C ARG A 69 -20.18 -15.28 10.02
N ARG A 70 -20.14 -14.60 8.87
CA ARG A 70 -21.09 -14.88 7.76
C ARG A 70 -20.90 -16.27 7.19
N HIS A 71 -19.66 -16.72 7.03
CA HIS A 71 -19.37 -18.08 6.59
C HIS A 71 -19.86 -19.14 7.59
N LEU A 72 -19.72 -18.89 8.89
CA LEU A 72 -20.27 -19.79 9.92
C LEU A 72 -21.80 -19.87 9.86
N LEU A 73 -22.50 -18.74 9.71
CA LEU A 73 -23.95 -18.73 9.53
C LEU A 73 -24.39 -19.47 8.25
N SER A 74 -23.62 -19.35 7.17
CA SER A 74 -23.85 -20.11 5.94
C SER A 74 -23.68 -21.61 6.15
N ALA A 75 -22.66 -22.01 6.93
CA ALA A 75 -22.44 -23.42 7.26
C ALA A 75 -23.61 -23.99 8.09
N GLU A 76 -24.10 -23.25 9.09
CA GLU A 76 -25.28 -23.63 9.88
C GLU A 76 -26.52 -23.79 9.00
N SER A 77 -26.73 -22.90 8.04
CA SER A 77 -27.83 -23.01 7.07
C SER A 77 -27.73 -24.28 6.23
N HIS A 78 -26.54 -24.61 5.73
CA HIS A 78 -26.32 -25.86 5.01
C HIS A 78 -26.53 -27.09 5.89
N GLU A 79 -26.08 -27.09 7.14
CA GLU A 79 -26.33 -28.20 8.07
C GLU A 79 -27.81 -28.42 8.35
N ASN A 80 -28.60 -27.35 8.43
CA ASN A 80 -30.05 -27.48 8.54
C ASN A 80 -30.64 -28.14 7.28
N ALA A 81 -30.18 -27.75 6.09
CA ALA A 81 -30.59 -28.40 4.84
C ALA A 81 -30.20 -29.90 4.81
N VAL A 82 -29.01 -30.26 5.31
CA VAL A 82 -28.58 -31.66 5.46
C VAL A 82 -29.60 -32.46 6.28
N ARG A 83 -30.03 -31.92 7.44
CA ARG A 83 -31.01 -32.59 8.32
C ARG A 83 -32.35 -32.79 7.61
N THR A 84 -32.85 -31.75 6.94
CA THR A 84 -34.12 -31.79 6.21
C THR A 84 -34.08 -32.80 5.07
N LEU A 85 -33.02 -32.80 4.26
CA LEU A 85 -32.89 -33.69 3.10
C LEU A 85 -32.67 -35.15 3.52
N THR A 86 -31.88 -35.38 4.58
CA THR A 86 -31.71 -36.71 5.16
C THR A 86 -33.04 -37.27 5.65
N ALA A 87 -33.85 -36.47 6.34
CA ALA A 87 -35.18 -36.87 6.79
C ALA A 87 -36.16 -37.16 5.63
N ALA A 88 -35.97 -36.49 4.49
CA ALA A 88 -36.73 -36.72 3.26
C ALA A 88 -36.21 -37.91 2.43
N GLY A 89 -35.08 -38.53 2.82
CA GLY A 89 -34.43 -39.60 2.07
C GLY A 89 -33.58 -39.15 0.88
N ASP A 90 -33.43 -37.84 0.65
CA ASP A 90 -32.54 -37.28 -0.38
C ASP A 90 -31.10 -37.21 0.14
N LEU A 91 -30.40 -38.34 0.08
CA LEU A 91 -29.02 -38.46 0.57
C LEU A 91 -28.01 -37.73 -0.32
N ASP A 92 -28.25 -37.67 -1.63
CA ASP A 92 -27.37 -36.98 -2.59
C ASP A 92 -27.46 -35.46 -2.41
N GLY A 93 -28.67 -34.94 -2.20
CA GLY A 93 -28.89 -33.54 -1.80
C GLY A 93 -28.22 -33.23 -0.47
N ALA A 94 -28.37 -34.11 0.53
CA ALA A 94 -27.73 -33.96 1.82
C ALA A 94 -26.20 -33.94 1.73
N GLU A 95 -25.58 -34.79 0.89
CA GLU A 95 -24.12 -34.81 0.71
C GLU A 95 -23.60 -33.52 0.09
N ARG A 96 -24.28 -32.98 -0.93
CA ARG A 96 -23.90 -31.68 -1.52
C ARG A 96 -23.93 -30.55 -0.49
N HIS A 97 -24.93 -30.53 0.39
CA HIS A 97 -25.00 -29.55 1.46
C HIS A 97 -23.97 -29.79 2.57
N ARG A 98 -23.61 -31.04 2.84
CA ARG A 98 -22.52 -31.37 3.78
C ARG A 98 -21.19 -30.82 3.28
N GLN A 99 -20.90 -31.01 2.00
CA GLN A 99 -19.70 -30.44 1.36
C GLN A 99 -19.71 -28.91 1.40
N ALA A 100 -20.84 -28.26 1.08
CA ALA A 100 -20.97 -26.81 1.14
C ALA A 100 -20.79 -26.27 2.58
N ALA A 101 -21.30 -26.97 3.60
CA ALA A 101 -21.09 -26.61 5.00
C ALA A 101 -19.59 -26.69 5.39
N PHE A 102 -18.89 -27.72 4.92
CA PHE A 102 -17.45 -27.87 5.13
C PHE A 102 -16.67 -26.71 4.48
N GLU A 103 -16.95 -26.42 3.21
CA GLU A 103 -16.30 -25.33 2.48
C GLU A 103 -16.52 -23.97 3.15
N ALA A 104 -17.74 -23.72 3.63
CA ALA A 104 -18.07 -22.52 4.38
C ALA A 104 -17.26 -22.44 5.69
N ARG A 105 -17.10 -23.55 6.43
CA ARG A 105 -16.24 -23.59 7.64
C ARG A 105 -14.77 -23.35 7.31
N SER A 106 -14.27 -23.92 6.23
CA SER A 106 -12.89 -23.68 5.78
C SER A 106 -12.67 -22.23 5.35
N ALA A 107 -13.67 -21.59 4.72
CA ALA A 107 -13.63 -20.16 4.42
C ALA A 107 -13.64 -19.31 5.70
N ALA A 108 -14.45 -19.68 6.70
CA ALA A 108 -14.46 -19.00 8.00
C ALA A 108 -13.10 -19.08 8.72
N ALA A 109 -12.46 -20.26 8.71
CA ALA A 109 -11.16 -20.47 9.31
C ALA A 109 -10.08 -19.57 8.67
N ARG A 110 -10.03 -19.53 7.33
CA ARG A 110 -9.11 -18.65 6.59
C ARG A 110 -9.34 -17.18 6.92
N ALA A 111 -10.60 -16.73 6.98
CA ALA A 111 -10.91 -15.36 7.35
C ALA A 111 -10.48 -15.03 8.80
N PHE A 112 -10.60 -15.97 9.74
CA PHE A 112 -10.06 -15.75 11.10
C PHE A 112 -8.53 -15.70 11.14
N GLU A 113 -7.84 -16.50 10.32
CA GLU A 113 -6.40 -16.48 10.18
C GLU A 113 -5.90 -15.14 9.60
N GLU A 114 -6.57 -14.62 8.58
CA GLU A 114 -6.31 -13.28 8.03
C GLU A 114 -6.52 -12.18 9.06
N ALA A 115 -7.58 -12.29 9.87
CA ALA A 115 -7.83 -11.38 10.99
C ALA A 115 -6.71 -11.46 12.04
N ALA A 116 -6.24 -12.66 12.37
CA ALA A 116 -5.15 -12.86 13.34
C ALA A 116 -3.83 -12.28 12.82
N THR A 117 -3.51 -12.51 11.55
CA THR A 117 -2.32 -11.97 10.89
C THR A 117 -2.35 -10.43 10.87
N SER A 118 -3.50 -9.84 10.57
CA SER A 118 -3.68 -8.38 10.54
C SER A 118 -3.63 -7.71 11.92
N ARG A 119 -3.71 -8.48 13.02
CA ARG A 119 -3.53 -7.98 14.40
C ARG A 119 -2.07 -7.94 14.82
N LEU A 120 -1.19 -8.73 14.21
CA LEU A 120 0.22 -8.75 14.56
C LEU A 120 0.92 -7.49 14.02
N PRO A 121 1.85 -6.90 14.77
CA PRO A 121 2.74 -5.88 14.22
C PRO A 121 3.57 -6.51 13.09
N ASP A 122 3.98 -5.69 12.11
CA ASP A 122 4.96 -6.18 11.13
C ASP A 122 6.22 -6.65 11.89
N PRO A 123 6.76 -7.84 11.57
CA PRO A 123 8.11 -8.17 12.02
C PRO A 123 9.07 -7.24 11.28
N GLY A 124 9.45 -6.14 11.95
CA GLY A 124 10.49 -5.22 11.50
C GLY A 124 11.86 -5.86 11.47
#